data_AF-A0A498QCV8-F1
#
_entry.id   AF-A0A498QCV8-F1
#
_cell.length_a   1.000
_cell.length_b   1.000
_cell.length_c   1.000
_cell.angle_alpha   90.00
_cell.angle_beta   90.00
_cell.angle_gamma   90.00
#
_symmetry.space_group_name_H-M   'P 1'
#
loop_
_entity.id
_entity.type
_entity.pdbx_description
1 polymer ?
#
loop_
_entity_poly.entity_id
_entity_poly.type
_entity_poly.pdbx_seq_one_letter_code
_entity_poly.pdbx_strand_id
1 'polypeptide(L)'
;MLVTAVAATMVIVSWVLNRPPHSTHERPPARDTQLVEQPLIGLGGGVTIRELTQDTPFSLVALTGDLAGTSTRVRAKRPDGSWGPWYQAEYETAAPDGPGSDPANAAAGPRSTDPVFVGSTTTVQIAVTRPADAPVTQAPVTTEANPAGLGYRPATKEQPFGQNISAILISPPQAPALTQWTPPTGVTMPGQAPPIISRAEWGADESLRCGSPQYDRAVRAAVVHHTAGSNDYSPLESAGIVKAIYTYHSKTLGWCDIAYNALVDKYGQVFEGSAGGLTKPVEAFHTGGFNRDTWGVAMIGNFDDVAPTPLQLRAVGRLLGWRLGMDDVDPKGTVELESAGSSYTTFPAGAIARLPAIFTHRDVGNTDCPGNTAYALMDEIRDIAAHFNDPPEELLKALEGGVIYERWQALGGMNSVLGAPTSPEAEAAGAARYVTFAKGAMYWSPETGAQPVTGAIYDAWASLSYERGPLGLPTSAEIQEPLRITQNFQHGVLNFERLTGNITEVVDGITTPVSLMSTQPPSGPTVPPEHFSLPTHPAN
;
A
#
# COMPACT_ATOMS: atom_id res chain seq x y z
N MET A 1 -25.21 63.65 -23.31
CA MET A 1 -24.95 62.58 -22.33
C MET A 1 -23.68 61.86 -22.74
N LEU A 2 -22.53 62.29 -22.21
CA LEU A 2 -21.24 61.72 -22.58
C LEU A 2 -20.17 62.05 -21.52
N VAL A 3 -20.36 61.64 -20.26
CA VAL A 3 -19.27 61.59 -19.26
C VAL A 3 -19.62 60.53 -18.21
N THR A 4 -19.27 59.26 -18.44
CA THR A 4 -19.24 58.18 -17.41
C THR A 4 -18.56 56.90 -17.94
N ALA A 5 -17.47 57.03 -18.69
CA ALA A 5 -16.78 55.85 -19.25
C ALA A 5 -15.25 55.91 -19.23
N VAL A 6 -14.62 56.80 -18.44
CA VAL A 6 -13.14 56.91 -18.37
C VAL A 6 -12.57 56.70 -16.96
N ALA A 7 -13.39 56.69 -15.91
CA ALA A 7 -12.89 56.51 -14.54
C ALA A 7 -12.70 55.05 -14.10
N ALA A 8 -13.28 54.07 -14.80
CA ALA A 8 -13.18 52.65 -14.41
C ALA A 8 -11.95 51.92 -14.98
N THR A 9 -11.26 52.48 -15.98
CA THR A 9 -10.14 51.81 -16.66
C THR A 9 -8.77 52.18 -16.07
N MET A 10 -8.67 53.20 -15.21
CA MET A 10 -7.40 53.63 -14.60
C MET A 10 -7.10 53.07 -13.21
N VAL A 11 -8.01 52.31 -12.60
CA VAL A 11 -7.75 51.64 -11.30
C VAL A 11 -7.23 50.20 -11.48
N ILE A 12 -7.41 49.60 -12.66
CA ILE A 12 -7.00 48.20 -12.92
C ILE A 12 -5.54 48.10 -13.42
N VAL A 13 -4.96 49.17 -13.98
CA VAL A 13 -3.58 49.13 -14.54
C VAL A 13 -2.49 49.39 -13.48
N SER A 14 -2.80 50.03 -12.35
CA SER A 14 -1.82 50.28 -11.28
C SER A 14 -1.65 49.13 -10.29
N TRP A 15 -2.44 48.05 -10.41
CA TRP A 15 -2.26 46.82 -9.62
C TRP A 15 -1.41 45.75 -10.33
N VAL A 16 -1.01 45.98 -11.58
CA VAL A 16 -0.18 45.05 -12.38
C VAL A 16 1.31 45.44 -12.39
N LEU A 17 1.68 46.66 -11.97
CA LEU A 17 3.06 47.17 -12.06
C LEU A 17 3.82 47.28 -10.73
N ASN A 18 3.24 46.88 -9.60
CA ASN A 18 3.93 46.79 -8.31
C ASN A 18 3.85 45.38 -7.71
N ARG A 19 4.22 44.37 -8.51
CA ARG A 19 4.62 43.08 -7.92
C ARG A 19 5.97 43.30 -7.24
N PRO A 20 6.10 43.07 -5.92
CA PRO A 20 7.44 42.91 -5.34
C PRO A 20 8.15 41.79 -6.11
N PRO A 21 9.48 41.87 -6.32
CA PRO A 21 10.22 40.83 -7.01
C PRO A 21 9.85 39.50 -6.36
N HIS A 22 9.58 38.49 -7.18
CA HIS A 22 9.30 37.13 -6.73
C HIS A 22 10.24 36.80 -5.59
N SER A 23 9.74 36.85 -4.35
CA SER A 23 10.36 36.11 -3.29
C SER A 23 10.23 34.68 -3.76
N THR A 24 11.33 34.11 -4.22
CA THR A 24 11.61 32.71 -3.97
C THR A 24 11.50 32.57 -2.46
N HIS A 25 10.27 32.43 -1.94
CA HIS A 25 10.08 31.69 -0.73
C HIS A 25 10.48 30.28 -1.11
N GLU A 26 11.80 30.07 -1.08
CA GLU A 26 12.40 28.80 -0.84
C GLU A 26 11.58 28.22 0.30
N ARG A 27 10.79 27.21 -0.06
CA ARG A 27 9.94 26.52 0.90
C ARG A 27 10.90 26.15 2.04
N PRO A 28 10.66 26.58 3.28
CA PRO A 28 11.59 26.27 4.36
C PRO A 28 11.80 24.75 4.30
N PRO A 29 13.08 24.28 4.34
CA PRO A 29 13.37 22.86 4.20
C PRO A 29 12.46 22.12 5.16
N ALA A 30 11.77 21.08 4.66
CA ALA A 30 10.96 20.23 5.52
C ALA A 30 11.86 19.81 6.68
N ARG A 31 11.48 20.13 7.92
CA ARG A 31 12.32 19.80 9.07
C ARG A 31 12.54 18.29 9.07
N ASP A 32 13.79 17.84 9.07
CA ASP A 32 14.06 16.41 9.12
C ASP A 32 13.54 15.80 10.42
N THR A 33 13.26 14.50 10.40
CA THR A 33 12.93 13.74 11.61
C THR A 33 14.07 13.89 12.62
N GLN A 34 13.75 14.30 13.84
CA GLN A 34 14.71 14.46 14.93
C GLN A 34 14.75 13.20 15.80
N LEU A 35 15.95 12.82 16.21
CA LEU A 35 16.21 11.66 17.08
C LEU A 35 16.94 12.15 18.33
N VAL A 36 16.43 11.80 19.51
CA VAL A 36 17.06 12.09 20.79
C VAL A 36 17.27 10.78 21.55
N GLU A 37 18.53 10.45 21.84
CA GLU A 37 18.88 9.30 22.66
C GLU A 37 18.93 9.69 24.15
N GLN A 38 18.24 8.92 25.00
CA GLN A 38 18.25 9.07 26.45
C GLN A 38 18.61 7.73 27.12
N PRO A 39 19.78 7.63 27.79
CA PRO A 39 20.17 6.43 28.52
C PRO A 39 19.21 6.12 29.67
N LEU A 40 18.75 4.88 29.76
CA LEU A 40 17.93 4.38 30.87
C LEU A 40 18.85 3.82 31.95
N ILE A 41 19.24 4.68 32.89
CA ILE A 41 20.14 4.30 34.00
C ILE A 41 19.41 3.61 35.15
N GLY A 42 20.12 2.72 35.85
CA GLY A 42 19.63 2.07 37.06
C GLY A 42 18.55 1.00 36.82
N LEU A 43 18.45 0.43 35.62
CA LEU A 43 17.55 -0.69 35.34
C LEU A 43 18.20 -1.95 35.93
N GLY A 44 17.63 -2.51 36.99
CA GLY A 44 18.06 -3.80 37.56
C GLY A 44 17.27 -4.98 36.99
N GLY A 45 17.48 -6.18 37.55
CA GLY A 45 16.63 -7.33 37.29
C GLY A 45 15.19 -7.13 37.78
N GLY A 46 14.23 -7.75 37.10
CA GLY A 46 12.80 -7.54 37.34
C GLY A 46 12.24 -6.34 36.57
N VAL A 47 11.12 -5.78 37.04
CA VAL A 47 10.41 -4.68 36.36
C VAL A 47 10.86 -3.33 36.91
N THR A 48 11.35 -2.46 36.02
CA THR A 48 11.67 -1.05 36.34
C THR A 48 10.85 -0.13 35.44
N ILE A 49 10.29 0.95 36.00
CA ILE A 49 9.62 2.00 35.23
C ILE A 49 10.48 3.27 35.25
N ARG A 50 10.70 3.87 34.07
CA ARG A 50 11.39 5.14 33.89
C ARG A 50 10.47 6.15 33.23
N GLU A 51 10.45 7.36 33.76
CA GLU A 51 9.75 8.49 33.16
C GLU A 51 10.77 9.39 32.49
N LEU A 52 10.55 9.67 31.20
CA LEU A 52 11.39 10.56 30.41
C LEU A 52 10.56 11.77 29.99
N THR A 53 11.15 12.96 30.08
CA THR A 53 10.54 14.21 29.65
C THR A 53 11.56 15.04 28.86
N GLN A 54 11.09 15.73 27.82
CA GLN A 54 11.87 16.73 27.09
C GLN A 54 10.98 17.88 26.62
N ASP A 55 11.58 19.04 26.35
CA ASP A 55 10.82 20.24 25.95
C ASP A 55 10.23 20.12 24.53
N THR A 56 10.91 19.40 23.64
CA THR A 56 10.47 19.22 22.25
C THR A 56 9.52 18.03 22.16
N PRO A 57 8.29 18.18 21.65
CA PRO A 57 7.37 17.07 21.48
C PRO A 57 7.94 15.99 20.56
N PHE A 58 7.67 14.73 20.89
CA PHE A 58 7.99 13.55 20.10
C PHE A 58 6.75 12.64 20.05
N SER A 59 6.74 11.69 19.13
CA SER A 59 5.56 10.82 18.94
C SER A 59 5.87 9.35 18.75
N LEU A 60 7.14 8.97 18.59
CA LEU A 60 7.55 7.57 18.65
C LEU A 60 8.68 7.37 19.66
N VAL A 61 8.74 6.17 20.23
CA VAL A 61 9.78 5.73 21.16
C VAL A 61 10.26 4.35 20.76
N ALA A 62 11.57 4.19 20.57
CA ALA A 62 12.21 2.90 20.42
C ALA A 62 13.23 2.67 21.54
N LEU A 63 13.69 1.43 21.71
CA LEU A 63 14.76 1.10 22.64
C LEU A 63 15.94 0.48 21.89
N THR A 64 17.15 0.76 22.35
CA THR A 64 18.40 0.15 21.87
C THR A 64 19.25 -0.31 23.05
N GLY A 65 20.09 -1.34 22.87
CA GLY A 65 20.99 -1.83 23.91
C GLY A 65 21.06 -3.36 23.96
N ASP A 66 21.44 -3.93 25.10
CA ASP A 66 21.29 -5.37 25.33
C ASP A 66 19.88 -5.69 25.82
N LEU A 67 19.03 -6.19 24.92
CA LEU A 67 17.63 -6.53 25.20
C LEU A 67 17.42 -8.04 25.35
N ALA A 68 18.48 -8.83 25.47
CA ALA A 68 18.36 -10.28 25.66
C ALA A 68 17.49 -10.59 26.90
N GLY A 69 16.44 -11.40 26.70
CA GLY A 69 15.48 -11.76 27.74
C GLY A 69 14.73 -10.56 28.36
N THR A 70 14.74 -9.40 27.71
CA THR A 70 14.21 -8.14 28.24
C THR A 70 12.95 -7.70 27.50
N SER A 71 11.80 -7.63 28.17
CA SER A 71 10.57 -7.10 27.56
C SER A 71 10.32 -5.64 27.92
N THR A 72 9.84 -4.87 26.96
CA THR A 72 9.71 -3.41 27.09
C THR A 72 8.33 -2.92 26.70
N ARG A 73 7.73 -2.06 27.51
CA ARG A 73 6.45 -1.41 27.23
C ARG A 73 6.57 0.10 27.34
N VAL A 74 5.89 0.84 26.49
CA VAL A 74 5.88 2.31 26.47
C VAL A 74 4.46 2.84 26.62
N ARG A 75 4.29 3.93 27.37
CA ARG A 75 3.06 4.72 27.39
C ARG A 75 3.37 6.22 27.42
N ALA A 76 2.51 7.02 26.81
CA ALA A 76 2.63 8.48 26.80
C ALA A 76 1.69 9.14 27.81
N LYS A 77 2.12 10.30 28.30
CA LYS A 77 1.27 11.22 29.05
C LYS A 77 0.46 12.05 28.04
N ARG A 78 -0.85 12.11 28.25
CA ARG A 78 -1.78 12.89 27.43
C ARG A 78 -1.76 14.37 27.84
N PRO A 79 -2.25 15.29 26.98
CA PRO A 79 -2.36 16.72 27.32
C PRO A 79 -3.20 17.02 28.56
N ASP A 80 -4.17 16.16 28.89
CA ASP A 80 -5.01 16.26 30.09
C ASP A 80 -4.30 15.81 31.38
N GLY A 81 -3.03 15.38 31.28
CA GLY A 81 -2.22 14.87 32.38
C GLY A 81 -2.41 13.39 32.70
N SER A 82 -3.37 12.71 32.08
CA SER A 82 -3.59 11.27 32.24
C SER A 82 -2.55 10.43 31.50
N TRP A 83 -2.41 9.17 31.89
CA TRP A 83 -1.55 8.20 31.18
C TRP A 83 -2.35 7.40 30.16
N GLY A 84 -1.77 7.21 28.97
CA GLY A 84 -2.27 6.28 27.97
C GLY A 84 -2.10 4.81 28.37
N PRO A 85 -2.60 3.88 27.53
CA PRO A 85 -2.35 2.44 27.70
C PRO A 85 -0.87 2.12 27.47
N TRP A 86 -0.47 0.92 27.90
CA TRP A 86 0.87 0.38 27.67
C TRP A 86 0.94 -0.39 26.35
N TYR A 87 1.82 0.04 25.46
CA TYR A 87 2.13 -0.63 24.20
C TYR A 87 3.41 -1.46 24.35
N GLN A 88 3.40 -2.70 23.87
CA GLN A 88 4.59 -3.54 23.81
C GLN A 88 5.51 -3.02 22.71
N ALA A 89 6.81 -2.92 22.98
CA ALA A 89 7.82 -2.65 21.95
C ALA A 89 8.41 -4.00 21.52
N GLU A 90 8.13 -4.38 20.27
CA GLU A 90 8.59 -5.62 19.65
C GLU A 90 10.07 -5.51 19.25
N TYR A 91 10.82 -6.61 19.30
CA TYR A 91 12.21 -6.59 18.86
C TYR A 91 12.30 -6.42 17.35
N GLU A 92 13.31 -5.68 16.92
CA GLU A 92 13.59 -5.62 15.49
C GLU A 92 14.65 -6.60 15.01
N THR A 93 14.41 -7.16 13.83
CA THR A 93 15.27 -8.11 13.15
C THR A 93 16.49 -7.41 12.62
N ALA A 94 17.71 -7.93 12.80
CA ALA A 94 18.89 -7.29 12.24
C ALA A 94 18.82 -7.16 10.70
N ALA A 95 19.39 -6.08 10.14
CA ALA A 95 19.61 -5.95 8.70
C ALA A 95 20.37 -7.17 8.15
N PRO A 96 20.25 -7.48 6.85
CA PRO A 96 20.94 -8.61 6.28
C PRO A 96 22.43 -8.42 6.46
N ASP A 97 23.00 -9.45 7.03
CA ASP A 97 24.41 -9.71 7.00
C ASP A 97 24.88 -9.69 5.54
N GLY A 98 25.72 -8.70 5.21
CA GLY A 98 26.49 -8.77 3.97
C GLY A 98 27.28 -10.09 3.92
N PRO A 99 27.63 -10.60 2.73
CA PRO A 99 28.35 -11.85 2.61
C PRO A 99 29.66 -11.80 3.43
N GLY A 100 29.70 -12.57 4.52
CA GLY A 100 30.82 -12.58 5.47
C GLY A 100 30.47 -12.18 6.92
N SER A 101 29.21 -12.16 7.34
CA SER A 101 28.92 -12.06 8.77
C SER A 101 29.51 -13.25 9.52
N ASP A 102 30.25 -12.91 10.57
CA ASP A 102 30.85 -13.88 11.46
C ASP A 102 29.71 -14.64 12.17
N PRO A 103 29.64 -15.98 12.12
CA PRO A 103 28.63 -16.76 12.85
C PRO A 103 28.61 -16.49 14.36
N ALA A 104 29.63 -15.83 14.91
CA ALA A 104 29.64 -15.30 16.27
C ALA A 104 28.63 -14.15 16.52
N ASN A 105 28.22 -13.38 15.50
CA ASN A 105 27.20 -12.32 15.62
C ASN A 105 25.77 -12.86 15.68
N ALA A 106 25.52 -14.08 15.18
CA ALA A 106 24.23 -14.76 15.32
C ALA A 106 23.90 -15.15 16.78
N ALA A 107 24.90 -15.13 17.68
CA ALA A 107 24.74 -15.38 19.10
C ALA A 107 24.41 -14.13 19.93
N ALA A 108 24.39 -12.95 19.33
CA ALA A 108 23.98 -11.73 20.03
C ALA A 108 22.45 -11.65 20.11
N GLY A 109 21.92 -11.49 21.32
CA GLY A 109 20.49 -11.26 21.55
C GLY A 109 19.97 -9.97 20.89
N PRO A 110 18.65 -9.72 20.96
CA PRO A 110 18.04 -8.55 20.33
C PRO A 110 18.68 -7.25 20.83
N ARG A 111 18.95 -6.33 19.90
CA ARG A 111 19.66 -5.07 20.18
C ARG A 111 18.80 -3.81 20.05
N SER A 112 17.60 -3.95 19.50
CA SER A 112 16.68 -2.85 19.24
C SER A 112 15.23 -3.32 19.24
N THR A 113 14.31 -2.37 19.38
CA THR A 113 12.87 -2.57 19.18
C THR A 113 12.37 -1.77 17.98
N ASP A 114 11.23 -2.16 17.42
CA ASP A 114 10.44 -1.29 16.56
C ASP A 114 10.12 0.04 17.30
N PRO A 115 10.03 1.17 16.59
CA PRO A 115 9.60 2.43 17.17
C PRO A 115 8.08 2.43 17.40
N VAL A 116 7.68 2.53 18.66
CA VAL A 116 6.27 2.54 19.08
C VAL A 116 5.71 3.95 18.95
N PHE A 117 4.72 4.15 18.08
CA PHE A 117 3.95 5.39 18.06
C PHE A 117 3.09 5.53 19.32
N VAL A 118 3.15 6.68 19.99
CA VAL A 118 2.44 6.92 21.26
C VAL A 118 1.58 8.18 21.24
N GLY A 119 1.43 8.81 20.06
CA GLY A 119 0.85 10.14 19.92
C GLY A 119 1.82 11.25 20.32
N SER A 120 1.51 12.49 19.95
CA SER A 120 2.35 13.65 20.29
C SER A 120 2.39 13.88 21.80
N THR A 121 3.59 13.82 22.39
CA THR A 121 3.80 14.02 23.83
C THR A 121 5.18 14.62 24.11
N THR A 122 5.35 15.17 25.30
CA THR A 122 6.66 15.57 25.85
C THR A 122 7.13 14.62 26.95
N THR A 123 6.28 13.67 27.37
CA THR A 123 6.56 12.80 28.52
C THR A 123 6.08 11.37 28.27
N VAL A 124 6.96 10.39 28.47
CA VAL A 124 6.64 8.95 28.40
C VAL A 124 7.09 8.23 29.64
N GLN A 125 6.44 7.09 29.89
CA GLN A 125 6.94 6.06 30.79
C GLN A 125 7.32 4.81 30.00
N ILE A 126 8.44 4.22 30.39
CA ILE A 126 8.99 3.01 29.80
C ILE A 126 9.13 1.98 30.92
N ALA A 127 8.39 0.88 30.82
CA ALA A 127 8.53 -0.28 31.68
C ALA A 127 9.51 -1.26 31.02
N VAL A 128 10.56 -1.64 31.73
CA VAL A 128 11.56 -2.60 31.28
C VAL A 128 11.60 -3.77 32.26
N THR A 129 11.32 -4.97 31.76
CA THR A 129 11.39 -6.22 32.53
C THR A 129 12.64 -6.97 32.12
N ARG A 130 13.60 -7.15 33.03
CA ARG A 130 14.90 -7.80 32.76
C ARG A 130 15.05 -9.10 33.56
N PRO A 131 15.91 -10.04 33.11
CA PRO A 131 16.28 -11.22 33.90
C PRO A 131 16.72 -10.85 35.32
N ALA A 132 16.42 -11.70 36.31
CA ALA A 132 16.63 -11.37 37.72
C ALA A 132 18.10 -11.09 38.08
N ASP A 133 19.03 -11.70 37.34
CA ASP A 133 20.49 -11.59 37.45
C ASP A 133 21.09 -10.52 36.53
N ALA A 134 20.27 -9.79 35.77
CA ALA A 134 20.74 -8.79 34.83
C ALA A 134 21.50 -7.65 35.56
N PRO A 135 22.70 -7.26 35.08
CA PRO A 135 23.49 -6.21 35.71
C PRO A 135 22.78 -4.86 35.62
N VAL A 136 22.87 -4.06 36.68
CA VAL A 136 22.24 -2.73 36.72
C VAL A 136 22.82 -1.83 35.63
N THR A 137 21.96 -1.20 34.82
CA THR A 137 22.45 -0.29 33.77
C THR A 137 23.11 0.95 34.36
N GLN A 138 24.18 1.42 33.73
CA GLN A 138 24.96 2.57 34.20
C GLN A 138 24.90 3.73 33.20
N ALA A 139 25.33 4.91 33.63
CA ALA A 139 25.51 6.01 32.69
C ALA A 139 26.62 5.65 31.67
N PRO A 140 26.50 6.06 30.40
CA PRO A 140 27.55 5.83 29.42
C PRO A 140 28.89 6.42 29.92
N VAL A 141 29.97 5.67 29.78
CA VAL A 141 31.32 6.19 30.06
C VAL A 141 31.63 7.24 28.99
N THR A 142 31.80 8.50 29.39
CA THR A 142 32.17 9.58 28.47
C THR A 142 33.63 9.41 28.04
N THR A 143 33.87 8.64 26.97
CA THR A 143 35.10 8.73 26.17
C THR A 143 34.91 9.70 25.01
N GLU A 144 35.94 10.52 24.79
CA GLU A 144 35.98 11.75 23.98
C GLU A 144 35.37 11.68 22.57
N ALA A 145 34.96 12.88 22.13
CA ALA A 145 34.61 13.39 20.80
C ALA A 145 34.30 12.39 19.66
N ASN A 146 33.08 12.52 19.14
CA ASN A 146 32.61 11.97 17.87
C ASN A 146 33.48 12.48 16.69
N PRO A 147 34.28 11.66 15.99
CA PRO A 147 35.16 12.16 14.92
C PRO A 147 34.43 12.54 13.62
N ALA A 148 33.14 12.21 13.47
CA ALA A 148 32.47 12.20 12.17
C ALA A 148 31.43 13.31 11.92
N GLY A 149 31.16 14.22 12.86
CA GLY A 149 30.23 15.35 12.62
C GLY A 149 28.77 14.99 12.29
N LEU A 150 28.36 13.72 12.48
CA LEU A 150 27.04 13.20 12.08
C LEU A 150 25.88 13.58 13.02
N GLY A 151 26.14 14.21 14.17
CA GLY A 151 25.09 14.61 15.12
C GLY A 151 24.40 13.46 15.90
N TYR A 152 24.70 12.19 15.60
CA TYR A 152 24.26 10.99 16.33
C TYR A 152 25.30 9.85 16.24
N ARG A 153 25.13 8.77 17.02
CA ARG A 153 25.96 7.55 17.00
C ARG A 153 25.09 6.35 16.56
N PRO A 154 25.39 5.67 15.42
CA PRO A 154 24.65 4.47 15.03
C PRO A 154 24.81 3.35 16.08
N ALA A 155 23.71 2.72 16.49
CA ALA A 155 23.72 1.67 17.49
C ALA A 155 24.45 0.39 17.01
N THR A 156 24.84 0.30 15.74
CA THR A 156 25.49 -0.88 15.16
C THR A 156 27.01 -0.76 14.99
N LYS A 157 27.62 0.41 15.24
CA LYS A 157 29.08 0.57 15.14
C LYS A 157 29.68 1.13 16.42
N GLU A 158 30.48 0.29 17.06
CA GLU A 158 31.48 0.62 18.08
C GLU A 158 30.93 1.07 19.43
N GLN A 159 30.46 0.14 20.29
CA GLN A 159 30.83 0.04 21.72
C GLN A 159 30.40 -1.33 22.29
N PRO A 160 31.09 -1.88 23.32
CA PRO A 160 30.62 -3.09 24.00
C PRO A 160 29.33 -2.79 24.79
N PHE A 161 28.20 -3.37 24.37
CA PHE A 161 26.84 -3.12 24.90
C PHE A 161 26.56 -3.63 26.32
N GLY A 162 27.56 -4.14 27.04
CA GLY A 162 27.35 -5.02 28.19
C GLY A 162 26.58 -4.45 29.39
N GLN A 163 26.21 -3.15 29.42
CA GLN A 163 25.49 -2.53 30.54
C GLN A 163 24.52 -1.38 30.19
N ASN A 164 24.19 -1.10 28.92
CA ASN A 164 23.45 0.13 28.57
C ASN A 164 22.19 -0.17 27.72
N ILE A 165 21.04 0.32 28.18
CA ILE A 165 19.78 0.40 27.41
C ILE A 165 19.45 1.88 27.26
N SER A 166 19.12 2.34 26.05
CA SER A 166 18.74 3.71 25.75
C SER A 166 17.34 3.75 25.15
N ALA A 167 16.60 4.82 25.43
CA ALA A 167 15.38 5.18 24.72
C ALA A 167 15.71 6.16 23.59
N ILE A 168 15.11 5.95 22.43
CA ILE A 168 15.24 6.82 21.27
C ILE A 168 13.89 7.51 21.08
N LEU A 169 13.85 8.82 21.37
CA LEU A 169 12.67 9.65 21.22
C LEU A 169 12.68 10.28 19.82
N ILE A 170 11.62 10.05 19.05
CA ILE A 170 11.58 10.36 17.63
C ILE A 170 10.48 11.40 17.37
N SER A 171 10.89 12.53 16.78
CA SER A 171 10.00 13.64 16.41
C SER A 171 9.95 13.74 14.88
N PRO A 172 8.94 13.15 14.21
CA PRO A 172 8.77 13.33 12.78
C PRO A 172 8.42 14.79 12.45
N PRO A 173 8.75 15.27 11.23
CA PRO A 173 8.18 16.52 10.75
C PRO A 173 6.66 16.49 10.81
N GLN A 174 6.06 17.66 11.00
CA GLN A 174 4.66 17.85 10.63
C GLN A 174 4.51 17.45 9.16
N ALA A 175 3.63 16.49 8.88
CA ALA A 175 3.35 16.04 7.53
C ALA A 175 3.02 17.27 6.66
N PRO A 176 3.50 17.35 5.40
CA PRO A 176 3.13 18.44 4.52
C PRO A 176 1.61 18.51 4.43
N ALA A 177 1.01 19.67 4.73
CA ALA A 177 -0.44 19.88 4.69
C ALA A 177 -1.08 19.76 3.28
N LEU A 178 -0.33 19.26 2.29
CA LEU A 178 -0.73 19.20 0.88
C LEU A 178 -1.19 17.81 0.40
N THR A 179 -1.04 16.75 1.18
CA THR A 179 -1.77 15.51 0.88
C THR A 179 -3.20 15.66 1.42
N GLN A 180 -4.09 16.23 0.59
CA GLN A 180 -5.52 16.08 0.82
C GLN A 180 -5.85 14.59 0.77
N TRP A 181 -5.84 13.93 1.92
CA TRP A 181 -6.37 12.58 2.02
C TRP A 181 -7.87 12.66 1.80
N THR A 182 -8.31 12.12 0.66
CA THR A 182 -9.72 11.88 0.39
C THR A 182 -9.91 10.38 0.60
N PRO A 183 -10.85 9.95 1.46
CA PRO A 183 -11.17 8.53 1.57
C PRO A 183 -11.47 7.99 0.16
N PRO A 184 -11.07 6.76 -0.17
CA PRO A 184 -11.49 6.14 -1.42
C PRO A 184 -13.02 6.09 -1.45
N THR A 185 -13.65 6.99 -2.22
CA THR A 185 -15.10 7.07 -2.42
C THR A 185 -15.54 6.39 -3.71
N GLY A 186 -14.58 5.99 -4.56
CA GLY A 186 -14.83 5.28 -5.82
C GLY A 186 -14.82 3.76 -5.64
N VAL A 187 -15.66 3.08 -6.43
CA VAL A 187 -15.58 1.64 -6.62
C VAL A 187 -14.18 1.31 -7.15
N THR A 188 -13.41 0.51 -6.43
CA THR A 188 -12.11 0.03 -6.93
C THR A 188 -12.37 -1.04 -7.99
N MET A 189 -11.66 -1.00 -9.11
CA MET A 189 -11.93 -1.96 -10.19
C MET A 189 -11.26 -3.32 -9.89
N PRO A 190 -11.79 -4.44 -10.42
CA PRO A 190 -11.14 -5.75 -10.33
C PRO A 190 -9.75 -5.71 -10.94
N GLY A 191 -8.78 -6.38 -10.31
CA GLY A 191 -7.40 -6.45 -10.83
C GLY A 191 -6.62 -5.13 -10.79
N GLN A 192 -7.23 -4.02 -10.38
CA GLN A 192 -6.58 -2.72 -10.30
C GLN A 192 -5.70 -2.64 -9.05
N ALA A 193 -4.43 -2.29 -9.27
CA ALA A 193 -3.47 -2.00 -8.20
C ALA A 193 -4.08 -1.01 -7.18
N PRO A 194 -3.90 -1.23 -5.88
CA PRO A 194 -4.36 -0.27 -4.89
C PRO A 194 -3.64 1.08 -5.09
N PRO A 195 -4.29 2.22 -4.76
CA PRO A 195 -3.62 3.52 -4.74
C PRO A 195 -2.41 3.47 -3.80
N ILE A 196 -1.23 3.81 -4.34
CA ILE A 196 0.03 3.81 -3.60
C ILE A 196 0.49 5.25 -3.38
N ILE A 197 0.82 5.58 -2.13
CA ILE A 197 1.59 6.77 -1.77
C ILE A 197 3.06 6.40 -1.92
N SER A 198 3.67 6.89 -2.99
CA SER A 198 5.07 6.66 -3.32
C SER A 198 6.02 7.28 -2.29
N ARG A 199 7.28 6.82 -2.32
CA ARG A 199 8.36 7.39 -1.49
C ARG A 199 8.48 8.90 -1.60
N ALA A 200 8.34 9.45 -2.81
CA ALA A 200 8.37 10.88 -3.04
C ALA A 200 7.17 11.60 -2.40
N GLU A 201 5.98 11.01 -2.44
CA GLU A 201 4.75 11.63 -1.93
C GLU A 201 4.71 11.65 -0.40
N TRP A 202 5.14 10.58 0.28
CA TRP A 202 5.26 10.61 1.75
C TRP A 202 6.53 11.33 2.22
N GLY A 203 7.45 11.67 1.32
CA GLY A 203 8.61 12.50 1.58
C GLY A 203 9.77 11.74 2.21
N ALA A 204 10.11 10.58 1.63
CA ALA A 204 11.30 9.81 1.93
C ALA A 204 12.56 10.64 1.69
N ASP A 205 13.46 10.66 2.68
CA ASP A 205 14.80 11.20 2.51
C ASP A 205 15.71 10.15 1.86
N GLU A 206 15.79 10.15 0.54
CA GLU A 206 16.60 9.19 -0.23
C GLU A 206 18.11 9.30 0.06
N SER A 207 18.57 10.38 0.70
CA SER A 207 19.98 10.51 1.11
C SER A 207 20.36 9.59 2.27
N LEU A 208 19.37 9.09 3.03
CA LEU A 208 19.59 8.11 4.11
C LEU A 208 19.79 6.69 3.59
N ARG A 209 19.45 6.42 2.32
CA ARG A 209 19.64 5.09 1.76
C ARG A 209 21.11 4.78 1.53
N CYS A 210 21.46 3.50 1.65
CA CYS A 210 22.72 2.98 1.14
C CYS A 210 22.51 1.79 0.21
N GLY A 211 23.52 1.48 -0.60
CA GLY A 211 23.45 0.34 -1.52
C GLY A 211 22.38 0.46 -2.61
N SER A 212 22.25 -0.62 -3.38
CA SER A 212 21.20 -0.77 -4.39
C SER A 212 20.17 -1.79 -3.91
N PRO A 213 18.87 -1.59 -4.23
CA PRO A 213 17.84 -2.59 -3.94
C PRO A 213 18.25 -3.97 -4.43
N GLN A 214 18.02 -4.98 -3.60
CA GLN A 214 18.19 -6.38 -3.97
C GLN A 214 16.87 -6.90 -4.55
N TYR A 215 16.97 -7.78 -5.54
CA TYR A 215 15.81 -8.39 -6.17
C TYR A 215 15.96 -9.90 -6.17
N ASP A 216 14.96 -10.57 -5.63
CA ASP A 216 14.83 -12.02 -5.73
C ASP A 216 14.40 -12.42 -7.13
N ARG A 217 14.38 -13.74 -7.37
CA ARG A 217 13.91 -14.27 -8.66
C ARG A 217 12.41 -14.02 -8.85
N ALA A 218 11.63 -14.17 -7.77
CA ALA A 218 10.19 -13.97 -7.73
C ALA A 218 9.74 -13.84 -6.27
N VAL A 219 8.58 -13.21 -6.02
CA VAL A 219 7.93 -13.32 -4.71
C VAL A 219 7.19 -14.66 -4.65
N ARG A 220 7.44 -15.45 -3.61
CA ARG A 220 6.78 -16.74 -3.38
C ARG A 220 5.77 -16.69 -2.23
N ALA A 221 5.88 -15.69 -1.36
CA ALA A 221 5.01 -15.52 -0.20
C ALA A 221 5.00 -14.08 0.31
N ALA A 222 4.01 -13.74 1.13
CA ALA A 222 3.94 -12.46 1.81
C ALA A 222 3.91 -12.62 3.33
N VAL A 223 4.59 -11.71 4.03
CA VAL A 223 4.65 -11.67 5.50
C VAL A 223 3.91 -10.44 6.01
N VAL A 224 2.88 -10.66 6.83
CA VAL A 224 2.10 -9.60 7.46
C VAL A 224 2.69 -9.24 8.82
N HIS A 225 2.90 -7.95 9.02
CA HIS A 225 3.42 -7.33 10.23
C HIS A 225 2.44 -6.31 10.80
N HIS A 226 2.70 -5.86 12.02
CA HIS A 226 2.19 -4.61 12.56
C HIS A 226 3.35 -3.70 12.97
N THR A 227 3.09 -2.43 13.29
CA THR A 227 4.13 -1.52 13.84
C THR A 227 4.08 -1.41 15.37
N ALA A 228 3.21 -2.18 16.04
CA ALA A 228 2.99 -2.25 17.49
C ALA A 228 2.64 -0.92 18.20
N GLY A 229 2.39 0.16 17.45
CA GLY A 229 2.12 1.51 17.96
C GLY A 229 0.65 1.79 18.27
N SER A 230 0.38 2.91 18.93
CA SER A 230 -0.97 3.44 19.17
C SER A 230 -1.79 3.50 17.89
N ASN A 231 -3.05 3.08 17.98
CA ASN A 231 -4.02 3.21 16.90
C ASN A 231 -4.65 4.61 16.84
N ASP A 232 -4.32 5.51 17.78
CA ASP A 232 -4.89 6.86 17.88
C ASP A 232 -4.08 7.89 17.09
N TYR A 233 -4.03 7.73 15.78
CA TYR A 233 -3.48 8.70 14.83
C TYR A 233 -4.52 9.08 13.77
N SER A 234 -4.39 10.26 13.18
CA SER A 234 -5.19 10.76 12.06
C SER A 234 -4.58 10.36 10.71
N PRO A 235 -5.33 10.40 9.58
CA PRO A 235 -4.79 10.04 8.27
C PRO A 235 -3.59 10.90 7.85
N LEU A 236 -3.54 12.15 8.34
CA LEU A 236 -2.46 13.11 8.07
C LEU A 236 -1.17 12.78 8.85
N GLU A 237 -1.27 12.01 9.94
CA GLU A 237 -0.11 11.61 10.75
C GLU A 237 0.58 10.35 10.21
N SER A 238 -0.11 9.55 9.39
CA SER A 238 0.39 8.27 8.85
C SER A 238 1.73 8.43 8.12
N ALA A 239 1.86 9.43 7.23
CA ALA A 239 3.12 9.69 6.54
C ALA A 239 4.26 10.08 7.50
N GLY A 240 3.94 10.82 8.56
CA GLY A 240 4.90 11.16 9.62
C GLY A 240 5.40 9.93 10.38
N ILE A 241 4.52 8.96 10.65
CA ILE A 241 4.88 7.67 11.26
C ILE A 241 5.84 6.89 10.34
N VAL A 242 5.51 6.76 9.05
CA VAL A 242 6.39 6.07 8.07
C VAL A 242 7.77 6.73 7.99
N LYS A 243 7.83 8.06 7.93
CA LYS A 243 9.10 8.81 7.96
C LYS A 243 9.91 8.57 9.22
N ALA A 244 9.25 8.49 10.38
CA ALA A 244 9.91 8.23 11.65
C ALA A 244 10.54 6.84 11.69
N ILE A 245 9.78 5.82 11.27
CA ILE A 245 10.24 4.43 11.14
C ILE A 245 11.47 4.39 10.21
N TYR A 246 11.36 4.92 8.99
CA TYR A 246 12.47 4.96 8.03
C TYR A 246 13.72 5.65 8.61
N THR A 247 13.56 6.81 9.25
CA THR A 247 14.70 7.53 9.84
C THR A 247 15.34 6.75 10.98
N TYR A 248 14.55 6.09 11.82
CA TYR A 248 15.06 5.23 12.90
C TYR A 248 15.87 4.05 12.33
N HIS A 249 15.36 3.38 11.31
CA HIS A 249 16.04 2.23 10.69
C HIS A 249 17.37 2.69 10.10
N SER A 250 17.39 3.80 9.36
CA SER A 250 18.61 4.26 8.71
C SER A 250 19.62 4.92 9.64
N LYS A 251 19.19 5.87 10.48
CA LYS A 251 20.12 6.63 11.34
C LYS A 251 20.47 5.87 12.63
N THR A 252 19.49 5.24 13.27
CA THR A 252 19.74 4.57 14.56
C THR A 252 20.26 3.15 14.35
N LEU A 253 19.59 2.35 13.53
CA LEU A 253 19.98 0.95 13.30
C LEU A 253 21.06 0.80 12.22
N GLY A 254 21.27 1.82 11.39
CA GLY A 254 22.27 1.82 10.32
C GLY A 254 21.85 1.03 9.09
N TRP A 255 20.55 0.78 8.92
CA TRP A 255 20.02 0.01 7.80
C TRP A 255 19.95 0.85 6.54
N CYS A 256 20.09 0.20 5.39
CA CYS A 256 20.08 0.89 4.12
C CYS A 256 18.70 1.39 3.69
N ASP A 257 17.62 0.89 4.29
CA ASP A 257 16.26 1.35 4.02
C ASP A 257 15.30 0.96 5.16
N ILE A 258 14.04 1.36 5.04
CA ILE A 258 12.94 0.84 5.86
C ILE A 258 12.77 -0.67 5.61
N ALA A 259 12.38 -1.42 6.65
CA ALA A 259 12.38 -2.89 6.64
C ALA A 259 11.34 -3.52 5.72
N TYR A 260 10.19 -2.87 5.59
CA TYR A 260 8.99 -3.42 4.97
C TYR A 260 8.90 -2.97 3.51
N ASN A 261 8.42 -3.83 2.61
CA ASN A 261 8.16 -3.43 1.23
C ASN A 261 7.01 -2.42 1.15
N ALA A 262 6.00 -2.54 2.02
CA ALA A 262 4.90 -1.58 2.12
C ALA A 262 4.38 -1.44 3.55
N LEU A 263 3.72 -0.31 3.82
CA LEU A 263 3.02 -0.06 5.08
C LEU A 263 1.57 0.36 4.79
N VAL A 264 0.61 -0.12 5.58
CA VAL A 264 -0.83 0.16 5.38
C VAL A 264 -1.43 0.70 6.66
N ASP A 265 -2.06 1.86 6.60
CA ASP A 265 -2.68 2.49 7.77
C ASP A 265 -4.15 2.07 8.00
N LYS A 266 -4.71 2.43 9.17
CA LYS A 266 -6.10 2.13 9.54
C LYS A 266 -7.17 2.80 8.65
N TYR A 267 -6.76 3.67 7.75
CA TYR A 267 -7.62 4.38 6.80
C TYR A 267 -7.52 3.80 5.38
N GLY A 268 -6.70 2.76 5.18
CA GLY A 268 -6.48 2.10 3.90
C GLY A 268 -5.46 2.81 3.00
N GLN A 269 -4.70 3.78 3.51
CA GLN A 269 -3.58 4.36 2.76
C GLN A 269 -2.44 3.35 2.69
N VAL A 270 -1.95 3.09 1.49
CA VAL A 270 -0.80 2.21 1.24
C VAL A 270 0.42 3.06 0.93
N PHE A 271 1.49 2.88 1.70
CA PHE A 271 2.76 3.58 1.54
C PHE A 271 3.80 2.63 0.95
N GLU A 272 4.51 3.08 -0.09
CA GLU A 272 5.70 2.40 -0.59
C GLU A 272 6.80 2.43 0.48
N GLY A 273 7.27 1.25 0.90
CA GLY A 273 8.35 1.08 1.86
C GLY A 273 9.71 1.01 1.17
N SER A 274 10.42 -0.12 1.27
CA SER A 274 11.77 -0.30 0.71
C SER A 274 11.86 0.06 -0.77
N ALA A 275 12.92 0.78 -1.15
CA ALA A 275 13.13 1.23 -2.51
C ALA A 275 13.38 0.06 -3.48
N GLY A 276 13.03 0.26 -4.75
CA GLY A 276 13.17 -0.73 -5.83
C GLY A 276 11.89 -0.90 -6.64
N GLY A 277 10.74 -0.56 -6.03
CA GLY A 277 9.41 -0.51 -6.63
C GLY A 277 8.56 -1.72 -6.26
N LEU A 278 7.29 -1.47 -5.91
CA LEU A 278 6.34 -2.50 -5.45
C LEU A 278 5.95 -3.54 -6.52
N THR A 279 6.25 -3.28 -7.79
CA THR A 279 6.00 -4.21 -8.89
C THR A 279 7.12 -5.24 -9.08
N LYS A 280 8.22 -5.12 -8.33
CA LYS A 280 9.39 -6.01 -8.42
C LYS A 280 9.54 -6.85 -7.14
N PRO A 281 10.22 -8.01 -7.24
CA PRO A 281 10.49 -8.88 -6.09
C PRO A 281 11.65 -8.31 -5.23
N VAL A 282 11.43 -7.16 -4.60
CA VAL A 282 12.44 -6.52 -3.74
C VAL A 282 12.63 -7.33 -2.45
N GLU A 283 13.85 -7.83 -2.22
CA GLU A 283 14.22 -8.44 -0.92
C GLU A 283 14.42 -7.32 0.10
N ALA A 284 13.48 -7.19 1.03
CA ALA A 284 13.54 -6.22 2.12
C ALA A 284 14.04 -6.90 3.41
N PHE A 285 13.91 -6.26 4.57
CA PHE A 285 14.61 -6.69 5.81
C PHE A 285 13.66 -6.96 6.98
N HIS A 286 12.40 -7.28 6.69
CA HIS A 286 11.31 -7.34 7.66
C HIS A 286 11.25 -8.62 8.50
N THR A 287 11.89 -9.71 8.08
CA THR A 287 11.76 -11.02 8.74
C THR A 287 13.07 -11.79 8.68
N GLY A 288 13.92 -11.61 9.69
CA GLY A 288 15.18 -12.30 9.84
C GLY A 288 15.04 -13.82 9.69
N GLY A 289 15.82 -14.42 8.78
CA GLY A 289 15.73 -15.83 8.42
C GLY A 289 14.79 -16.13 7.25
N PHE A 290 13.88 -15.23 6.89
CA PHE A 290 12.88 -15.43 5.83
C PHE A 290 12.68 -14.21 4.91
N ASN A 291 13.65 -13.29 4.82
CA ASN A 291 13.57 -12.14 3.92
C ASN A 291 13.51 -12.56 2.44
N ARG A 292 14.35 -13.51 2.03
CA ARG A 292 14.45 -14.01 0.66
C ARG A 292 13.16 -14.66 0.18
N ASP A 293 12.79 -14.38 -1.07
CA ASP A 293 11.60 -14.82 -1.79
C ASP A 293 10.27 -14.37 -1.15
N THR A 294 10.31 -13.43 -0.20
CA THR A 294 9.11 -12.94 0.49
C THR A 294 8.90 -11.44 0.33
N TRP A 295 7.67 -11.00 0.58
CA TRP A 295 7.29 -9.60 0.50
C TRP A 295 6.55 -9.15 1.77
N GLY A 296 7.13 -8.20 2.49
CA GLY A 296 6.65 -7.77 3.81
C GLY A 296 5.73 -6.55 3.75
N VAL A 297 4.57 -6.66 4.39
CA VAL A 297 3.64 -5.55 4.60
C VAL A 297 3.43 -5.30 6.10
N ALA A 298 3.61 -4.08 6.57
CA ALA A 298 3.31 -3.70 7.95
C ALA A 298 2.00 -2.91 8.07
N MET A 299 1.08 -3.39 8.89
CA MET A 299 -0.10 -2.65 9.32
C MET A 299 0.31 -1.63 10.39
N ILE A 300 0.13 -0.34 10.11
CA ILE A 300 0.41 0.71 11.11
C ILE A 300 -0.63 0.57 12.23
N GLY A 301 -0.15 0.32 13.45
CA GLY A 301 -0.99 0.11 14.64
C GLY A 301 -0.53 -1.05 15.53
N ASN A 302 -1.29 -1.27 16.60
CA ASN A 302 -1.18 -2.37 17.54
C ASN A 302 -2.48 -3.17 17.50
N PHE A 303 -2.37 -4.48 17.29
CA PHE A 303 -3.52 -5.37 17.14
C PHE A 303 -3.49 -6.54 18.11
N ASP A 304 -2.90 -6.33 19.30
CA ASP A 304 -2.92 -7.33 20.37
C ASP A 304 -4.35 -7.53 20.91
N ASP A 305 -5.05 -6.42 21.15
CA ASP A 305 -6.39 -6.41 21.76
C ASP A 305 -7.45 -5.69 20.90
N VAL A 306 -7.04 -4.95 19.87
CA VAL A 306 -7.92 -4.16 19.00
C VAL A 306 -7.76 -4.62 17.56
N ALA A 307 -8.84 -5.06 16.93
CA ALA A 307 -8.79 -5.52 15.54
C ALA A 307 -8.40 -4.39 14.56
N PRO A 308 -7.68 -4.70 13.46
CA PRO A 308 -7.54 -3.78 12.33
C PRO A 308 -8.90 -3.33 11.80
N THR A 309 -8.96 -2.14 11.23
CA THR A 309 -10.22 -1.66 10.64
C THR A 309 -10.56 -2.45 9.38
N PRO A 310 -11.84 -2.57 8.99
CA PRO A 310 -12.23 -3.20 7.73
C PRO A 310 -11.56 -2.57 6.50
N LEU A 311 -11.30 -1.26 6.53
CA LEU A 311 -10.56 -0.56 5.47
C LEU A 311 -9.10 -1.01 5.38
N GLN A 312 -8.44 -1.18 6.52
CA GLN A 312 -7.05 -1.66 6.58
C GLN A 312 -6.94 -3.10 6.12
N LEU A 313 -7.81 -4.00 6.59
CA LEU A 313 -7.84 -5.41 6.14
C LEU A 313 -8.05 -5.50 4.63
N ARG A 314 -9.01 -4.72 4.10
CA ARG A 314 -9.25 -4.65 2.65
C ARG A 314 -8.04 -4.13 1.88
N ALA A 315 -7.41 -3.06 2.35
CA ALA A 315 -6.25 -2.49 1.68
C ALA A 315 -5.06 -3.47 1.68
N VAL A 316 -4.79 -4.15 2.81
CA VAL A 316 -3.75 -5.19 2.92
C VAL A 316 -4.06 -6.37 2.01
N GLY A 317 -5.27 -6.95 2.10
CA GLY A 317 -5.66 -8.08 1.27
C GLY A 317 -5.56 -7.76 -0.23
N ARG A 318 -6.07 -6.59 -0.67
CA ARG A 318 -5.96 -6.18 -2.08
C ARG A 318 -4.52 -5.93 -2.51
N LEU A 319 -3.68 -5.32 -1.65
CA LEU A 319 -2.26 -5.12 -1.93
C LEU A 319 -1.54 -6.45 -2.12
N LEU A 320 -1.81 -7.43 -1.26
CA LEU A 320 -1.21 -8.75 -1.35
C LEU A 320 -1.74 -9.54 -2.55
N GLY A 321 -3.03 -9.49 -2.85
CA GLY A 321 -3.60 -10.11 -4.04
C GLY A 321 -2.99 -9.55 -5.34
N TRP A 322 -2.81 -8.23 -5.41
CA TRP A 322 -2.13 -7.57 -6.52
C TRP A 322 -0.67 -8.00 -6.65
N ARG A 323 0.10 -7.97 -5.54
CA ARG A 323 1.53 -8.27 -5.54
C ARG A 323 1.80 -9.74 -5.86
N LEU A 324 1.12 -10.66 -5.17
CA LEU A 324 1.28 -12.11 -5.35
C LEU A 324 0.78 -12.57 -6.72
N GLY A 325 -0.26 -11.94 -7.25
CA GLY A 325 -0.76 -12.22 -8.60
C GLY A 325 0.24 -11.92 -9.72
N MET A 326 1.25 -11.05 -9.50
CA MET A 326 2.31 -10.80 -10.49
C MET A 326 3.26 -11.99 -10.66
N ASP A 327 3.40 -12.82 -9.63
CA ASP A 327 4.28 -13.99 -9.59
C ASP A 327 3.48 -15.31 -9.60
N ASP A 328 2.19 -15.26 -9.95
CA ASP A 328 1.27 -16.42 -10.03
C ASP A 328 1.17 -17.20 -8.70
N VAL A 329 1.27 -16.50 -7.57
CA VAL A 329 1.14 -17.11 -6.24
C VAL A 329 -0.32 -17.08 -5.80
N ASP A 330 -0.89 -18.26 -5.56
CA ASP A 330 -2.22 -18.41 -4.95
C ASP A 330 -2.21 -17.88 -3.49
N PRO A 331 -2.96 -16.82 -3.16
CA PRO A 331 -3.02 -16.27 -1.80
C PRO A 331 -3.49 -17.26 -0.72
N LYS A 332 -4.23 -18.31 -1.11
CA LYS A 332 -4.69 -19.39 -0.21
C LYS A 332 -3.83 -20.65 -0.29
N GLY A 333 -2.79 -20.62 -1.13
CA GLY A 333 -1.85 -21.71 -1.30
C GLY A 333 -0.91 -21.89 -0.11
N THR A 334 -0.02 -22.87 -0.24
CA THR A 334 1.08 -23.10 0.70
C THR A 334 2.42 -23.03 -0.01
N VAL A 335 3.44 -22.57 0.70
CA VAL A 335 4.81 -22.43 0.22
C VAL A 335 5.76 -23.21 1.12
N GLU A 336 6.87 -23.67 0.54
CA GLU A 336 8.04 -24.17 1.28
C GLU A 336 9.17 -23.14 1.17
N LEU A 337 9.59 -22.59 2.31
CA LEU A 337 10.65 -21.58 2.41
C LEU A 337 11.82 -22.14 3.24
N GLU A 338 13.04 -21.97 2.74
CA GLU A 338 14.25 -22.32 3.49
C GLU A 338 14.64 -21.18 4.42
N SER A 339 14.83 -21.48 5.70
CA SER A 339 15.30 -20.49 6.66
C SER A 339 16.79 -20.23 6.48
N ALA A 340 17.18 -18.96 6.37
CA ALA A 340 18.58 -18.56 6.48
C ALA A 340 19.13 -18.72 7.92
N GLY A 341 18.24 -18.94 8.91
CA GLY A 341 18.55 -18.93 10.33
C GLY A 341 18.91 -17.53 10.85
N SER A 342 18.63 -17.28 12.13
CA SER A 342 19.07 -16.11 12.90
C SER A 342 18.65 -16.27 14.36
N SER A 343 19.09 -15.37 15.24
CA SER A 343 18.55 -15.28 16.61
C SER A 343 17.09 -14.81 16.67
N TYR A 344 16.53 -14.35 15.55
CA TYR A 344 15.18 -13.79 15.46
C TYR A 344 14.14 -14.80 14.94
N THR A 345 14.55 -15.97 14.46
CA THR A 345 13.65 -17.02 13.97
C THR A 345 13.70 -18.25 14.87
N THR A 346 12.59 -18.98 14.93
CA THR A 346 12.50 -20.30 15.58
C THR A 346 13.09 -21.41 14.70
N PHE A 347 13.43 -21.12 13.45
CA PHE A 347 13.93 -22.11 12.48
C PHE A 347 15.46 -22.08 12.37
N PRO A 348 16.15 -23.23 12.46
CA PRO A 348 17.58 -23.27 12.22
C PRO A 348 17.89 -23.05 10.74
N ALA A 349 19.10 -22.56 10.44
CA ALA A 349 19.57 -22.37 9.07
C ALA A 349 19.46 -23.68 8.24
N GLY A 350 18.92 -23.57 7.03
CA GLY A 350 18.68 -24.68 6.11
C GLY A 350 17.39 -25.47 6.39
N ALA A 351 16.63 -25.16 7.44
CA ALA A 351 15.35 -25.81 7.68
C ALA A 351 14.28 -25.33 6.69
N ILE A 352 13.47 -26.26 6.18
CA ILE A 352 12.34 -25.95 5.31
C ILE A 352 11.07 -25.76 6.15
N ALA A 353 10.52 -24.55 6.14
CA ALA A 353 9.23 -24.24 6.73
C ALA A 353 8.12 -24.34 5.68
N ARG A 354 7.07 -25.12 5.99
CA ARG A 354 5.87 -25.18 5.16
C ARG A 354 4.81 -24.25 5.74
N LEU A 355 4.50 -23.18 5.00
CA LEU A 355 3.70 -22.04 5.47
C LEU A 355 2.56 -21.76 4.49
N PRO A 356 1.48 -21.09 4.91
CA PRO A 356 0.55 -20.44 3.99
C PRO A 356 1.29 -19.42 3.12
N ALA A 357 0.83 -19.18 1.89
CA ALA A 357 1.44 -18.18 0.99
C ALA A 357 1.37 -16.75 1.55
N ILE A 358 0.35 -16.45 2.35
CA ILE A 358 0.28 -15.25 3.19
C ILE A 358 0.32 -15.70 4.65
N PHE A 359 1.40 -15.37 5.36
CA PHE A 359 1.61 -15.72 6.75
C PHE A 359 2.08 -14.50 7.55
N THR A 360 2.32 -14.67 8.84
CA THR A 360 2.68 -13.58 9.76
C THR A 360 4.11 -13.69 10.25
N HIS A 361 4.65 -12.58 10.75
CA HIS A 361 5.97 -12.60 11.38
C HIS A 361 6.06 -13.65 12.51
N ARG A 362 5.03 -13.75 13.35
CA ARG A 362 4.90 -14.75 14.43
C ARG A 362 5.03 -16.20 13.96
N ASP A 363 4.64 -16.54 12.73
CA ASP A 363 4.70 -17.93 12.24
C ASP A 363 6.14 -18.42 12.03
N VAL A 364 7.11 -17.49 11.95
CA VAL A 364 8.53 -17.81 11.71
C VAL A 364 9.50 -17.12 12.67
N GLY A 365 9.05 -16.11 13.40
CA GLY A 365 9.85 -15.24 14.24
C GLY A 365 9.56 -15.37 15.74
N ASN A 366 10.50 -14.93 16.57
CA ASN A 366 10.34 -14.85 18.03
C ASN A 366 9.59 -13.56 18.43
N THR A 367 8.33 -13.42 18.02
CA THR A 367 7.53 -12.19 18.19
C THR A 367 6.03 -12.50 18.25
N ASP A 368 5.25 -11.58 18.81
CA ASP A 368 3.80 -11.61 18.74
C ASP A 368 3.24 -10.89 17.49
N CYS A 369 4.06 -10.24 16.67
CA CYS A 369 3.64 -9.53 15.46
C CYS A 369 2.88 -10.44 14.46
N PRO A 370 1.67 -10.08 13.96
CA PRO A 370 1.03 -8.76 13.93
C PRO A 370 0.06 -8.48 15.08
N GLY A 371 0.14 -9.20 16.18
CA GLY A 371 -0.78 -9.10 17.32
C GLY A 371 -1.95 -10.08 17.23
N ASN A 372 -2.56 -10.42 18.37
CA ASN A 372 -3.50 -11.55 18.47
C ASN A 372 -4.77 -11.36 17.65
N THR A 373 -5.34 -10.16 17.64
CA THR A 373 -6.59 -9.90 16.89
C THR A 373 -6.35 -9.86 15.39
N ALA A 374 -5.22 -9.31 14.92
CA ALA A 374 -4.85 -9.35 13.51
C ALA A 374 -4.52 -10.78 13.06
N TYR A 375 -3.81 -11.56 13.89
CA TYR A 375 -3.49 -12.96 13.61
C TYR A 375 -4.77 -13.80 13.39
N ALA A 376 -5.80 -13.56 14.21
CA ALA A 376 -7.10 -14.24 14.07
C ALA A 376 -7.85 -13.90 12.77
N LEU A 377 -7.47 -12.81 12.08
CA LEU A 377 -8.12 -12.32 10.85
C LEU A 377 -7.30 -12.63 9.58
N MET A 378 -6.25 -13.45 9.69
CA MET A 378 -5.41 -13.80 8.54
C MET A 378 -6.16 -14.55 7.44
N ASP A 379 -7.19 -15.33 7.77
CA ASP A 379 -8.04 -15.98 6.77
C ASP A 379 -8.87 -14.96 5.98
N GLU A 380 -9.33 -13.87 6.61
CA GLU A 380 -10.02 -12.78 5.93
C GLU A 380 -9.07 -12.05 4.95
N ILE A 381 -7.82 -11.79 5.35
CA ILE A 381 -6.81 -11.20 4.47
C ILE A 381 -6.55 -12.10 3.25
N ARG A 382 -6.41 -13.42 3.47
CA ARG A 382 -6.21 -14.40 2.38
C ARG A 382 -7.41 -14.45 1.45
N ASP A 383 -8.62 -14.42 2.00
CA ASP A 383 -9.85 -14.40 1.20
C ASP A 383 -9.94 -13.13 0.36
N ILE A 384 -9.70 -11.94 0.93
CA ILE A 384 -9.68 -10.68 0.18
C ILE A 384 -8.62 -10.71 -0.92
N ALA A 385 -7.42 -11.23 -0.62
CA ALA A 385 -6.33 -11.34 -1.59
C ALA A 385 -6.67 -12.30 -2.74
N ALA A 386 -7.28 -13.45 -2.45
CA ALA A 386 -7.69 -14.42 -3.46
C ALA A 386 -8.78 -13.87 -4.39
N HIS A 387 -9.65 -12.99 -3.88
CA HIS A 387 -10.72 -12.34 -4.64
C HIS A 387 -10.29 -10.97 -5.20
N PHE A 388 -8.99 -10.67 -5.31
CA PHE A 388 -8.50 -9.39 -5.83
C PHE A 388 -8.97 -9.09 -7.27
N ASN A 389 -9.08 -10.14 -8.09
CA ASN A 389 -9.56 -10.06 -9.47
C ASN A 389 -11.09 -10.19 -9.60
N ASP A 390 -11.80 -10.37 -8.48
CA ASP A 390 -13.24 -10.44 -8.48
C ASP A 390 -13.87 -9.03 -8.39
N PRO A 391 -15.09 -8.87 -8.91
CA PRO A 391 -15.88 -7.65 -8.73
C PRO A 391 -16.06 -7.36 -7.25
N PRO A 392 -15.61 -6.20 -6.73
CA PRO A 392 -15.85 -5.88 -5.34
C PRO A 392 -17.34 -5.73 -5.08
N GLU A 393 -17.74 -6.00 -3.84
CA GLU A 393 -19.15 -5.91 -3.43
C GLU A 393 -19.75 -4.51 -3.69
N GLU A 394 -18.95 -3.45 -3.55
CA GLU A 394 -19.39 -2.09 -3.86
C GLU A 394 -19.72 -1.91 -5.34
N LEU A 395 -19.00 -2.60 -6.24
CA LEU A 395 -19.30 -2.57 -7.66
C LEU A 395 -20.65 -3.23 -7.92
N LEU A 396 -20.90 -4.39 -7.33
CA LEU A 396 -22.16 -5.11 -7.49
C LEU A 396 -23.33 -4.28 -6.94
N LYS A 397 -23.17 -3.72 -5.75
CA LYS A 397 -24.16 -2.81 -5.14
C LYS A 397 -24.41 -1.55 -5.97
N ALA A 398 -23.39 -1.00 -6.61
CA ALA A 398 -23.55 0.18 -7.48
C ALA A 398 -24.35 -0.13 -8.76
N LEU A 399 -24.36 -1.39 -9.19
CA LEU A 399 -25.11 -1.85 -10.37
C LEU A 399 -26.53 -2.34 -9.99
N GLU A 400 -26.75 -2.78 -8.76
CA GLU A 400 -28.03 -3.28 -8.27
C GLU A 400 -29.19 -2.31 -8.54
N GLY A 401 -30.28 -2.83 -9.12
CA GLY A 401 -31.48 -2.06 -9.47
C GLY A 401 -31.44 -1.35 -10.84
N GLY A 402 -30.31 -1.40 -11.57
CA GLY A 402 -30.22 -0.93 -12.95
C GLY A 402 -30.69 -1.98 -13.98
N VAL A 403 -31.22 -1.54 -15.12
CA VAL A 403 -31.70 -2.43 -16.20
C VAL A 403 -30.59 -3.34 -16.74
N ILE A 404 -29.36 -2.81 -16.81
CA ILE A 404 -28.18 -3.59 -17.21
C ILE A 404 -27.92 -4.72 -16.22
N TYR A 405 -27.98 -4.45 -14.92
CA TYR A 405 -27.76 -5.44 -13.87
C TYR A 405 -28.84 -6.52 -13.86
N GLU A 406 -30.11 -6.14 -13.97
CA GLU A 406 -31.23 -7.08 -14.08
C GLU A 406 -31.08 -8.00 -15.29
N ARG A 407 -30.67 -7.45 -16.44
CA ARG A 407 -30.42 -8.23 -17.65
C ARG A 407 -29.24 -9.18 -17.46
N TRP A 408 -28.15 -8.73 -16.85
CA TRP A 408 -26.99 -9.55 -16.56
C TRP A 408 -27.32 -10.70 -15.60
N GLN A 409 -28.10 -10.45 -14.54
CA GLN A 409 -28.61 -11.50 -13.65
C GLN A 409 -29.47 -12.51 -14.42
N ALA A 410 -30.37 -12.04 -15.30
CA ALA A 410 -31.21 -12.92 -16.12
C ALA A 410 -30.41 -13.78 -17.11
N LEU A 411 -29.20 -13.36 -17.51
CA LEU A 411 -28.26 -14.15 -18.32
C LEU A 411 -27.41 -15.14 -17.50
N GLY A 412 -27.58 -15.19 -16.18
CA GLY A 412 -26.84 -16.09 -15.28
C GLY A 412 -25.77 -15.42 -14.43
N GLY A 413 -25.70 -14.09 -14.38
CA GLY A 413 -24.79 -13.34 -13.52
C GLY A 413 -23.32 -13.66 -13.79
N MET A 414 -22.56 -14.02 -12.75
CA MET A 414 -21.14 -14.41 -12.87
C MET A 414 -20.91 -15.58 -13.84
N ASN A 415 -21.91 -16.46 -14.00
CA ASN A 415 -21.84 -17.61 -14.90
C ASN A 415 -22.32 -17.30 -16.32
N SER A 416 -22.71 -16.05 -16.61
CA SER A 416 -23.17 -15.64 -17.92
C SER A 416 -22.05 -15.57 -18.95
N VAL A 417 -22.43 -15.38 -20.22
CA VAL A 417 -21.50 -15.12 -21.33
C VAL A 417 -20.64 -13.86 -21.14
N LEU A 418 -21.11 -12.91 -20.30
CA LEU A 418 -20.38 -11.68 -19.96
C LEU A 418 -19.38 -11.89 -18.81
N GLY A 419 -19.65 -12.82 -17.90
CA GLY A 419 -18.84 -13.02 -16.69
C GLY A 419 -19.05 -11.91 -15.65
N ALA A 420 -18.01 -11.65 -14.86
CA ALA A 420 -18.04 -10.65 -13.79
C ALA A 420 -18.04 -9.20 -14.32
N PRO A 421 -18.78 -8.26 -13.70
CA PRO A 421 -18.71 -6.85 -14.05
C PRO A 421 -17.32 -6.28 -13.71
N THR A 422 -16.84 -5.41 -14.58
CA THR A 422 -15.53 -4.76 -14.44
C THR A 422 -15.63 -3.25 -14.29
N SER A 423 -16.80 -2.64 -14.49
CA SER A 423 -17.03 -1.20 -14.31
C SER A 423 -18.39 -0.86 -13.71
N PRO A 424 -18.54 0.31 -13.06
CA PRO A 424 -19.87 0.86 -12.80
C PRO A 424 -20.60 1.18 -14.11
N GLU A 425 -21.90 1.48 -14.00
CA GLU A 425 -22.69 1.97 -15.14
C GLU A 425 -22.23 3.39 -15.53
N ALA A 426 -21.96 3.59 -16.82
CA ALA A 426 -21.45 4.84 -17.38
C ALA A 426 -22.28 5.31 -18.60
N GLU A 427 -22.12 6.57 -18.98
CA GLU A 427 -22.78 7.16 -20.16
C GLU A 427 -22.13 6.68 -21.46
N ALA A 428 -22.96 6.23 -22.40
CA ALA A 428 -22.60 5.95 -23.79
C ALA A 428 -23.16 7.05 -24.72
N ALA A 429 -23.12 6.86 -26.04
CA ALA A 429 -23.65 7.83 -26.99
C ALA A 429 -25.15 8.13 -26.77
N GLY A 430 -25.50 9.42 -26.78
CA GLY A 430 -26.88 9.86 -26.58
C GLY A 430 -27.37 9.62 -25.15
N ALA A 431 -28.52 8.97 -25.01
CA ALA A 431 -29.10 8.60 -23.71
C ALA A 431 -28.69 7.18 -23.27
N ALA A 432 -27.81 6.51 -24.01
CA ALA A 432 -27.41 5.15 -23.71
C ALA A 432 -26.50 5.06 -22.48
N ARG A 433 -26.50 3.90 -21.86
CA ARG A 433 -25.68 3.53 -20.72
C ARG A 433 -24.94 2.24 -21.04
N TYR A 434 -23.79 2.01 -20.41
CA TYR A 434 -23.08 0.75 -20.57
C TYR A 434 -22.38 0.30 -19.29
N VAL A 435 -22.11 -1.01 -19.23
CA VAL A 435 -21.27 -1.65 -18.21
C VAL A 435 -20.34 -2.62 -18.92
N THR A 436 -19.06 -2.60 -18.55
CA THR A 436 -18.08 -3.59 -19.01
C THR A 436 -18.06 -4.80 -18.10
N PHE A 437 -17.77 -5.96 -18.68
CA PHE A 437 -17.65 -7.24 -18.00
C PHE A 437 -16.39 -7.96 -18.49
N ALA A 438 -15.95 -8.98 -17.76
CA ALA A 438 -14.73 -9.73 -18.05
C ALA A 438 -14.67 -10.35 -19.47
N LYS A 439 -15.82 -10.56 -20.13
CA LYS A 439 -15.91 -11.19 -21.46
C LYS A 439 -16.68 -10.36 -22.50
N GLY A 440 -16.94 -9.09 -22.23
CA GLY A 440 -17.67 -8.19 -23.15
C GLY A 440 -18.30 -7.00 -22.45
N ALA A 441 -19.32 -6.41 -23.06
CA ALA A 441 -20.05 -5.28 -22.50
C ALA A 441 -21.57 -5.46 -22.64
N MET A 442 -22.33 -4.79 -21.79
CA MET A 442 -23.77 -4.61 -21.96
C MET A 442 -24.05 -3.14 -22.22
N TYR A 443 -24.75 -2.85 -23.31
CA TYR A 443 -25.24 -1.50 -23.62
C TYR A 443 -26.75 -1.46 -23.48
N TRP A 444 -27.26 -0.41 -22.86
CA TRP A 444 -28.68 -0.14 -22.74
C TRP A 444 -29.02 1.19 -23.41
N SER A 445 -30.12 1.24 -24.15
CA SER A 445 -30.76 2.51 -24.55
C SER A 445 -32.29 2.41 -24.39
N PRO A 446 -33.01 3.55 -24.34
CA PRO A 446 -34.47 3.55 -24.34
C PRO A 446 -35.10 2.81 -25.53
N GLU A 447 -34.42 2.81 -26.68
CA GLU A 447 -34.91 2.22 -27.93
C GLU A 447 -34.63 0.71 -28.02
N THR A 448 -33.48 0.24 -27.52
CA THR A 448 -33.02 -1.13 -27.76
C THR A 448 -33.05 -2.01 -26.51
N GLY A 449 -33.19 -1.43 -25.32
CA GLY A 449 -33.02 -2.15 -24.05
C GLY A 449 -31.58 -2.62 -23.84
N ALA A 450 -31.36 -3.47 -22.85
CA ALA A 450 -30.02 -3.97 -22.51
C ALA A 450 -29.60 -5.14 -23.43
N GLN A 451 -28.57 -4.90 -24.25
CA GLN A 451 -28.04 -5.84 -25.24
C GLN A 451 -26.57 -6.20 -24.94
N PRO A 452 -26.23 -7.49 -24.80
CA PRO A 452 -24.86 -7.94 -24.58
C PRO A 452 -24.09 -7.98 -25.89
N VAL A 453 -22.82 -7.57 -25.86
CA VAL A 453 -21.87 -7.69 -26.98
C VAL A 453 -20.64 -8.40 -26.44
N THR A 454 -20.28 -9.56 -27.02
CA THR A 454 -19.24 -10.45 -26.48
C THR A 454 -18.28 -10.96 -27.55
N GLY A 455 -17.15 -11.50 -27.11
CA GLY A 455 -16.21 -12.25 -27.94
C GLY A 455 -15.74 -11.51 -29.19
N ALA A 456 -15.62 -12.26 -30.29
CA ALA A 456 -15.06 -11.74 -31.54
C ALA A 456 -15.88 -10.59 -32.14
N ILE A 457 -17.21 -10.59 -31.95
CA ILE A 457 -18.08 -9.49 -32.39
C ILE A 457 -17.80 -8.22 -31.59
N TYR A 458 -17.59 -8.33 -30.28
CA TYR A 458 -17.18 -7.19 -29.46
C TYR A 458 -15.83 -6.62 -29.89
N ASP A 459 -14.83 -7.47 -30.14
CA ASP A 459 -13.51 -7.04 -30.62
C ASP A 459 -13.59 -6.32 -31.98
N ALA A 460 -14.40 -6.82 -32.90
CA ALA A 460 -14.64 -6.17 -34.18
C ALA A 460 -15.35 -4.82 -34.03
N TRP A 461 -16.41 -4.77 -33.23
CA TRP A 461 -17.14 -3.53 -32.97
C TRP A 461 -16.25 -2.48 -32.27
N ALA A 462 -15.38 -2.91 -31.35
CA ALA A 462 -14.36 -2.07 -30.73
C ALA A 462 -13.40 -1.46 -31.76
N SER A 463 -12.92 -2.28 -32.72
CA SER A 463 -12.05 -1.81 -33.81
C SER A 463 -12.73 -0.77 -34.72
N LEU A 464 -14.06 -0.76 -34.72
CA LEU A 464 -14.90 0.18 -35.46
C LEU A 464 -15.33 1.40 -34.61
N SER A 465 -14.70 1.65 -33.46
CA SER A 465 -15.01 2.75 -32.53
C SER A 465 -16.36 2.62 -31.80
N TYR A 466 -16.78 1.39 -31.51
CA TYR A 466 -17.95 1.07 -30.68
C TYR A 466 -19.23 1.81 -31.13
N GLU A 467 -19.99 2.39 -30.20
CA GLU A 467 -21.26 3.05 -30.45
C GLU A 467 -21.12 4.37 -31.22
N ARG A 468 -19.89 4.91 -31.32
CA ARG A 468 -19.58 6.09 -32.14
C ARG A 468 -19.16 5.71 -33.56
N GLY A 469 -18.99 4.41 -33.80
CA GLY A 469 -18.68 3.83 -35.09
C GLY A 469 -19.84 3.85 -36.07
N PRO A 470 -19.60 3.37 -37.31
CA PRO A 470 -20.61 3.33 -38.36
C PRO A 470 -21.82 2.45 -38.02
N LEU A 471 -21.69 1.50 -37.08
CA LEU A 471 -22.75 0.57 -36.71
C LEU A 471 -23.72 1.12 -35.65
N GLY A 472 -23.28 2.07 -34.81
CA GLY A 472 -24.05 2.56 -33.67
C GLY A 472 -24.20 1.52 -32.54
N LEU A 473 -25.27 1.65 -31.74
CA LEU A 473 -25.54 0.78 -30.60
C LEU A 473 -26.06 -0.61 -31.02
N PRO A 474 -25.82 -1.67 -30.22
CA PRO A 474 -26.43 -2.97 -30.44
C PRO A 474 -27.96 -2.92 -30.27
N THR A 475 -28.67 -3.60 -31.17
CA THR A 475 -30.14 -3.73 -31.16
C THR A 475 -30.61 -5.14 -30.84
N SER A 476 -29.69 -6.11 -30.78
CA SER A 476 -29.95 -7.48 -30.35
C SER A 476 -28.77 -8.07 -29.58
N ALA A 477 -29.01 -9.15 -28.86
CA ALA A 477 -27.96 -10.09 -28.48
C ALA A 477 -27.44 -10.85 -29.71
N GLU A 478 -26.36 -11.61 -29.54
CA GLU A 478 -25.88 -12.55 -30.56
C GLU A 478 -26.96 -13.57 -30.95
N ILE A 479 -27.23 -13.65 -32.25
CA ILE A 479 -28.10 -14.63 -32.88
C ILE A 479 -27.21 -15.81 -33.30
N GLN A 480 -27.41 -16.94 -32.62
CA GLN A 480 -26.65 -18.15 -32.85
C GLN A 480 -27.20 -18.90 -34.06
N GLU A 481 -26.45 -18.94 -35.17
CA GLU A 481 -26.76 -19.76 -36.34
C GLU A 481 -25.74 -20.92 -36.47
N PRO A 482 -26.05 -21.97 -37.27
CA PRO A 482 -25.18 -23.15 -37.36
C PRO A 482 -23.76 -22.86 -37.87
N LEU A 483 -23.61 -21.94 -38.82
CA LEU A 483 -22.31 -21.62 -39.44
C LEU A 483 -21.78 -20.23 -39.06
N ARG A 484 -22.61 -19.35 -38.53
CA ARG A 484 -22.25 -17.99 -38.17
C ARG A 484 -22.89 -17.54 -36.86
N ILE A 485 -22.35 -16.48 -36.27
CA ILE A 485 -22.97 -15.71 -35.20
C ILE A 485 -23.24 -14.32 -35.77
N THR A 486 -24.48 -13.85 -35.62
CA THR A 486 -24.91 -12.56 -36.17
C THR A 486 -25.36 -11.64 -35.05
N GLN A 487 -24.97 -10.36 -35.09
CA GLN A 487 -25.47 -9.37 -34.14
C GLN A 487 -25.92 -8.11 -34.88
N ASN A 488 -27.11 -7.62 -34.54
CA ASN A 488 -27.69 -6.43 -35.13
C ASN A 488 -27.29 -5.19 -34.35
N PHE A 489 -27.00 -4.12 -35.09
CA PHE A 489 -26.72 -2.78 -34.60
C PHE A 489 -27.68 -1.77 -35.26
N GLN A 490 -27.71 -0.53 -34.78
CA GLN A 490 -28.62 0.50 -35.29
C GLN A 490 -28.50 0.76 -36.79
N HIS A 491 -27.29 0.63 -37.34
CA HIS A 491 -26.99 1.00 -38.72
C HIS A 491 -26.39 -0.16 -39.54
N GLY A 492 -26.38 -1.37 -38.98
CA GLY A 492 -25.81 -2.52 -39.68
C GLY A 492 -25.77 -3.78 -38.86
N VAL A 493 -24.98 -4.75 -39.33
CA VAL A 493 -24.89 -6.09 -38.76
C VAL A 493 -23.43 -6.53 -38.75
N LEU A 494 -22.99 -7.19 -37.68
CA LEU A 494 -21.74 -7.96 -37.68
C LEU A 494 -22.05 -9.45 -37.79
N ASN A 495 -21.31 -10.15 -38.65
CA ASN A 495 -21.37 -11.59 -38.81
C ASN A 495 -19.99 -12.20 -38.54
N PHE A 496 -19.92 -13.14 -37.60
CA PHE A 496 -18.75 -13.97 -37.31
C PHE A 496 -18.95 -15.36 -37.90
N GLU A 497 -18.09 -15.76 -38.85
CA GLU A 497 -18.12 -17.09 -39.48
C GLU A 497 -17.37 -18.11 -38.62
N ARG A 498 -18.07 -19.15 -38.13
CA ARG A 498 -17.51 -20.10 -37.16
C ARG A 498 -16.36 -20.94 -37.72
N LEU A 499 -16.38 -21.22 -39.02
CA LEU A 499 -15.39 -22.09 -39.66
C LEU A 499 -14.06 -21.37 -39.94
N THR A 500 -14.12 -20.08 -40.27
CA THR A 500 -12.95 -19.31 -40.71
C THR A 500 -12.47 -18.33 -39.63
N GLY A 501 -13.32 -17.98 -38.67
CA GLY A 501 -13.08 -16.89 -37.72
C GLY A 501 -13.21 -15.50 -38.35
N ASN A 502 -13.65 -15.40 -39.61
CA ASN A 502 -13.77 -14.14 -40.30
C ASN A 502 -14.95 -13.34 -39.78
N ILE A 503 -14.77 -12.02 -39.68
CA ILE A 503 -15.84 -11.10 -39.34
C ILE A 503 -16.14 -10.22 -40.54
N THR A 504 -17.43 -10.03 -40.82
CA THR A 504 -17.91 -9.09 -41.83
C THR A 504 -18.90 -8.13 -41.22
N GLU A 505 -18.77 -6.85 -41.56
CA GLU A 505 -19.79 -5.84 -41.31
C GLU A 505 -20.69 -5.71 -42.55
N VAL A 506 -21.97 -5.46 -42.32
CA VAL A 506 -22.95 -5.15 -43.36
C VAL A 506 -23.61 -3.82 -43.02
N VAL A 507 -23.29 -2.78 -43.79
CA VAL A 507 -23.85 -1.43 -43.66
C VAL A 507 -24.43 -1.04 -45.02
N ASP A 508 -25.69 -0.58 -45.05
CA ASP A 508 -26.41 -0.22 -46.28
C ASP A 508 -26.38 -1.30 -47.39
N GLY A 509 -26.31 -2.57 -47.00
CA GLY A 509 -26.23 -3.73 -47.90
C GLY A 509 -24.84 -4.00 -48.49
N ILE A 510 -23.83 -3.22 -48.12
CA ILE A 510 -22.43 -3.44 -48.49
C ILE A 510 -21.76 -4.32 -47.43
N THR A 511 -21.20 -5.45 -47.86
CA THR A 511 -20.46 -6.37 -46.98
C THR A 511 -18.96 -6.08 -47.03
N THR A 512 -18.37 -5.76 -45.88
CA THR A 512 -16.94 -5.45 -45.77
C THR A 512 -16.28 -6.38 -44.74
N PRO A 513 -15.14 -7.00 -45.03
CA PRO A 513 -14.40 -7.77 -44.04
C PRO A 513 -13.78 -6.83 -42.99
N VAL A 514 -13.95 -7.16 -41.71
CA VAL A 514 -13.34 -6.44 -40.59
C VAL A 514 -11.99 -7.09 -40.29
N SER A 515 -10.89 -6.38 -40.56
CA SER A 515 -9.55 -6.84 -40.21
C SER A 515 -9.28 -6.58 -38.73
N LEU A 516 -9.34 -7.62 -37.91
CA LEU A 516 -8.79 -7.57 -36.56
C LEU A 516 -7.26 -7.49 -36.67
N MET A 517 -6.63 -6.41 -36.19
CA MET A 517 -5.18 -6.42 -36.06
C MET A 517 -4.78 -7.59 -35.14
N SER A 518 -3.89 -8.44 -35.65
CA SER A 518 -3.49 -9.73 -35.07
C SER A 518 -3.43 -9.73 -33.54
N THR A 519 -4.04 -10.76 -32.96
CA THR A 519 -3.99 -11.15 -31.55
C THR A 519 -2.56 -11.08 -30.99
N GLN A 520 -2.25 -10.03 -30.23
CA GLN A 520 -1.17 -10.06 -29.26
C GLN A 520 -1.71 -10.82 -28.02
N PRO A 521 -0.96 -11.75 -27.41
CA PRO A 521 -1.42 -12.39 -26.16
C PRO A 521 -1.71 -11.31 -25.11
N PRO A 522 -2.67 -11.50 -24.20
CA PRO A 522 -3.12 -10.45 -23.28
C PRO A 522 -2.02 -10.15 -22.25
N SER A 523 -1.08 -9.30 -22.62
CA SER A 523 -0.19 -8.61 -21.71
C SER A 523 -0.84 -7.30 -21.31
N GLY A 524 -1.84 -7.36 -20.42
CA GLY A 524 -2.52 -6.18 -19.85
C GLY A 524 -3.28 -5.32 -20.87
N PRO A 525 -4.24 -4.49 -20.42
CA PRO A 525 -5.04 -3.71 -21.34
C PRO A 525 -4.21 -2.55 -21.92
N THR A 526 -3.90 -2.62 -23.21
CA THR A 526 -3.84 -1.43 -24.07
C THR A 526 -5.07 -1.43 -24.97
N VAL A 527 -6.24 -1.33 -24.35
CA VAL A 527 -7.44 -0.82 -25.01
C VAL A 527 -7.27 0.70 -25.01
N PRO A 528 -7.48 1.42 -26.13
CA PRO A 528 -7.57 2.87 -26.10
C PRO A 528 -8.62 3.26 -25.04
N PRO A 529 -8.33 4.18 -24.10
CA PRO A 529 -9.32 4.59 -23.12
C PRO A 529 -10.57 5.08 -23.86
N GLU A 530 -11.75 4.55 -23.50
CA GLU A 530 -13.05 4.95 -24.07
C GLU A 530 -13.48 6.38 -23.66
N HIS A 531 -12.53 7.22 -23.22
CA HIS A 531 -12.76 8.57 -22.72
C HIS A 531 -12.02 9.62 -23.55
N PHE A 532 -12.77 10.42 -24.31
CA PHE A 532 -12.57 11.87 -24.42
C PHE A 532 -13.91 12.53 -24.76
N SER A 533 -14.65 12.93 -23.74
CA SER A 533 -15.60 14.04 -23.86
C SER A 533 -14.97 15.23 -23.16
N LEU A 534 -14.49 16.21 -23.92
CA LEU A 534 -14.26 17.55 -23.38
C LEU A 534 -15.63 18.18 -23.07
N PRO A 535 -15.76 18.98 -21.99
CA PRO A 535 -17.00 19.65 -21.67
C PRO A 535 -17.41 20.58 -22.83
N THR A 536 -18.58 20.32 -23.41
CA THR A 536 -19.23 21.27 -24.31
C THR A 536 -19.74 22.44 -23.47
N HIS A 537 -19.07 23.59 -23.54
CA HIS A 537 -19.67 24.85 -23.11
C HIS A 537 -20.92 25.11 -23.97
N PRO A 538 -22.10 25.36 -23.38
CA PRO A 538 -23.22 25.87 -24.14
C PRO A 538 -22.89 27.31 -24.56
N ALA A 539 -22.95 27.57 -25.86
CA ALA A 539 -22.97 28.93 -26.39
C ALA A 539 -24.27 29.61 -25.96
N ASN A 540 -24.14 30.75 -25.27
CA ASN A 540 -25.00 31.92 -25.40
C ASN A 540 -24.23 33.15 -24.90
#